data_AF-A0A7J6UNR2-F1
#
_entry.id   AF-A0A7J6UNR2-F1
#
_cell.length_a   1.000
_cell.length_b   1.000
_cell.length_c   1.000
_cell.angle_alpha   90.00
_cell.angle_beta   90.00
_cell.angle_gamma   90.00
#
_symmetry.space_group_name_H-M   'P 1'
#
loop_
_entity.id
_entity.type
_entity.pdbx_description
1 polymer ?
#
loop_
_entity_poly.entity_id
_entity_poly.type
_entity_poly.pdbx_seq_one_letter_code
_entity_poly.pdbx_strand_id
1 'polypeptide(L)'
;MTEESTAGSARLVEDLSVTEWIRLCLTGITFFATSCSMTLQGIFSIPFAIKMGLSESLSSLVWLCGPITGMIVQPLIGCWSDRYVSHSNGRSRAPFLIVGALALSVCTVIIGYSAEVGALLGDEGPSHIGGLAVLVIIFWIYDAAANVVMVVSRSALVD
;
A
#
# COMPACT_ATOMS: atom_id res chain seq x y z
N MET A 1 15.26 -17.01 32.05
CA MET A 1 15.02 -17.38 30.63
C MET A 1 14.60 -16.18 29.77
N THR A 2 13.97 -15.14 30.34
CA THR A 2 13.66 -13.89 29.63
C THR A 2 14.87 -12.95 29.47
N GLU A 3 15.77 -12.87 30.46
CA GLU A 3 16.93 -11.95 30.42
C GLU A 3 18.02 -12.34 29.40
N GLU A 4 18.24 -13.63 29.14
CA GLU A 4 19.19 -14.06 28.09
C GLU A 4 18.67 -13.77 26.67
N SER A 5 17.34 -13.79 26.47
CA SER A 5 16.71 -13.50 25.18
C SER A 5 16.76 -12.00 24.84
N THR A 6 16.52 -11.14 25.83
CA THR A 6 16.71 -9.69 25.69
C THR A 6 18.17 -9.30 25.54
N ALA A 7 19.09 -9.93 26.29
CA ALA A 7 20.53 -9.69 26.13
C ALA A 7 21.07 -10.14 24.77
N GLY A 8 20.55 -11.25 24.23
CA GLY A 8 20.87 -11.72 22.87
C GLY A 8 20.38 -10.77 21.78
N SER A 9 19.14 -10.28 21.89
CA SER A 9 18.60 -9.29 20.94
C SER A 9 19.35 -7.96 21.01
N ALA A 10 19.75 -7.51 22.21
CA ALA A 10 20.51 -6.26 22.38
C ALA A 10 21.91 -6.34 21.72
N ARG A 11 22.57 -7.49 21.79
CA ARG A 11 23.88 -7.70 21.14
C ARG A 11 23.79 -7.74 19.62
N LEU A 12 22.72 -8.33 19.07
CA LEU A 12 22.48 -8.32 17.62
C LEU A 12 22.25 -6.90 17.09
N VAL A 13 21.66 -6.02 17.90
CA VAL A 13 21.44 -4.60 17.55
C VAL A 13 22.76 -3.80 17.57
N GLU A 14 23.71 -4.16 18.44
CA GLU A 14 25.03 -3.53 18.51
C GLU A 14 25.96 -3.90 17.34
N ASP A 15 25.80 -5.10 16.77
CA ASP A 15 26.61 -5.59 15.64
C ASP A 15 26.06 -5.16 14.25
N LEU A 16 24.96 -4.40 14.21
CA LEU A 16 24.36 -3.90 12.96
C LEU A 16 25.25 -2.85 12.29
N SER A 17 25.60 -3.12 11.03
CA SER A 17 26.25 -2.17 10.15
C SER A 17 25.39 -0.92 9.92
N VAL A 18 26.03 0.24 9.72
CA VAL A 18 25.35 1.50 9.35
C VAL A 18 24.38 1.32 8.18
N THR A 19 24.67 0.43 7.23
CA THR A 19 23.77 0.15 6.11
C THR A 19 22.48 -0.57 6.51
N GLU A 20 22.50 -1.37 7.57
CA GLU A 20 21.34 -2.10 8.06
C GLU A 20 20.43 -1.17 8.86
N TRP A 21 21.03 -0.28 9.68
CA TRP A 21 20.31 0.82 10.31
C TRP A 21 19.58 1.72 9.30
N ILE A 22 20.26 2.08 8.20
CA ILE A 22 19.64 2.87 7.13
C ILE A 22 18.44 2.13 6.53
N ARG A 23 18.56 0.82 6.29
CA ARG A 23 17.45 0.01 5.73
C ARG A 23 16.28 -0.12 6.68
N LEU A 24 16.54 -0.30 7.98
CA LEU A 24 15.51 -0.39 9.00
C LEU A 24 14.72 0.92 9.07
N CYS A 25 15.42 2.05 9.11
CA CYS A 25 14.79 3.38 9.09
C CYS A 25 13.96 3.61 7.82
N LEU A 26 14.47 3.29 6.64
CA LEU A 26 13.76 3.47 5.37
C LEU A 26 12.48 2.60 5.30
N THR A 27 12.55 1.36 5.78
CA THR A 27 11.41 0.44 5.80
C THR A 27 10.36 0.89 6.82
N GLY A 28 10.78 1.35 8.00
CA GLY A 28 9.90 1.92 9.01
C GLY A 28 9.16 3.18 8.54
N ILE A 29 9.87 4.09 7.86
CA ILE A 29 9.27 5.30 7.27
C ILE A 29 8.22 4.91 6.21
N THR A 30 8.50 3.92 5.36
CA THR A 30 7.57 3.47 4.32
C THR A 30 6.29 2.87 4.91
N PHE A 31 6.43 2.07 5.98
CA PHE A 31 5.29 1.51 6.69
C PHE A 31 4.40 2.59 7.31
N PHE A 32 5.00 3.57 7.97
CA PHE A 32 4.29 4.72 8.54
C PHE A 32 3.57 5.54 7.47
N ALA A 33 4.27 5.91 6.40
CA ALA A 33 3.72 6.68 5.29
C ALA A 33 2.51 5.98 4.64
N THR A 34 2.62 4.67 4.38
CA THR A 34 1.52 3.89 3.77
C THR A 34 0.31 3.82 4.70
N SER A 35 0.53 3.69 6.02
CA SER A 35 -0.54 3.65 7.02
C SER A 35 -1.32 4.97 7.12
N CYS A 36 -0.59 6.09 7.14
CA CYS A 36 -1.21 7.42 7.09
C CYS A 36 -2.00 7.62 5.79
N SER A 37 -1.43 7.22 4.65
CA SER A 37 -2.08 7.40 3.35
C SER A 37 -3.36 6.57 3.23
N MET A 38 -3.37 5.29 3.67
CA MET A 38 -4.58 4.46 3.73
C MET A 38 -5.67 5.07 4.61
N THR A 39 -5.27 5.65 5.75
CA THR A 39 -6.22 6.34 6.65
C THR A 39 -6.86 7.54 5.96
N LEU A 40 -6.06 8.40 5.33
CA LEU A 40 -6.57 9.56 4.59
C LEU A 40 -7.48 9.12 3.43
N GLN A 41 -7.09 8.08 2.71
CA GLN A 41 -7.87 7.49 1.63
C GLN A 41 -9.24 7.03 2.16
N GLY A 42 -9.28 6.30 3.27
CA GLY A 42 -10.53 5.85 3.89
C GLY A 42 -11.45 7.00 4.32
N ILE A 43 -10.88 8.12 4.79
CA ILE A 43 -11.65 9.30 5.23
C ILE A 43 -12.27 10.03 4.03
N PHE A 44 -11.52 10.24 2.95
CA PHE A 44 -11.94 11.14 1.86
C PHE A 44 -12.60 10.45 0.66
N SER A 45 -12.38 9.15 0.45
CA SER A 45 -12.78 8.52 -0.83
C SER A 45 -14.29 8.41 -1.02
N ILE A 46 -15.05 8.10 0.03
CA ILE A 46 -16.52 8.04 -0.06
C ILE A 46 -17.18 9.41 -0.24
N PRO A 47 -16.88 10.44 0.59
CA PRO A 47 -17.48 11.75 0.36
C PRO A 47 -17.08 12.33 -0.99
N PHE A 48 -15.90 11.99 -1.52
CA PHE A 48 -15.51 12.35 -2.87
C PHE A 48 -16.32 11.62 -3.95
N ALA A 49 -16.49 10.30 -3.83
CA ALA A 49 -17.27 9.51 -4.77
C ALA A 49 -18.76 9.91 -4.80
N ILE A 50 -19.36 10.19 -3.63
CA ILE A 50 -20.76 10.66 -3.54
C ILE A 50 -20.91 12.02 -4.22
N LYS A 51 -19.94 12.94 -4.06
CA LYS A 51 -19.94 14.24 -4.76
C LYS A 51 -19.91 14.11 -6.28
N MET A 52 -19.32 13.04 -6.80
CA MET A 52 -19.29 12.73 -8.24
C MET A 52 -20.58 12.08 -8.75
N GLY A 53 -21.52 11.73 -7.89
CA GLY A 53 -22.79 11.09 -8.27
C GLY A 53 -22.89 9.61 -7.92
N LEU A 54 -21.98 9.05 -7.11
CA LEU A 54 -22.12 7.69 -6.59
C LEU A 54 -23.32 7.60 -5.63
N SER A 55 -24.18 6.60 -5.84
CA SER A 55 -25.21 6.25 -4.86
C SER A 55 -24.58 5.75 -3.57
N GLU A 56 -25.08 6.19 -2.41
CA GLU A 56 -24.62 5.70 -1.10
C GLU A 56 -24.67 4.17 -0.97
N SER A 57 -25.61 3.51 -1.66
CA SER A 57 -25.71 2.05 -1.69
C SER A 57 -24.51 1.36 -2.35
N LEU A 58 -23.88 2.01 -3.32
CA LEU A 58 -22.69 1.50 -4.03
C LEU A 58 -21.39 1.79 -3.28
N SER A 59 -21.39 2.72 -2.31
CA SER A 59 -20.24 2.99 -1.44
C SER A 59 -19.78 1.74 -0.69
N SER A 60 -20.70 0.87 -0.29
CA SER A 60 -20.37 -0.41 0.34
C SER A 60 -19.61 -1.36 -0.60
N LEU A 61 -19.84 -1.28 -1.91
CA LEU A 61 -19.09 -2.07 -2.90
C LEU A 61 -17.66 -1.54 -3.04
N VAL A 62 -17.47 -0.23 -3.02
CA VAL A 62 -16.13 0.39 -3.03
C VAL A 62 -15.32 -0.05 -1.81
N TRP A 63 -15.92 -0.06 -0.63
CA TRP A 63 -15.30 -0.53 0.61
C TRP A 63 -15.01 -2.03 0.67
N LEU A 64 -15.65 -2.83 -0.18
CA LEU A 64 -15.38 -4.26 -0.26
C LEU A 64 -13.94 -4.54 -0.74
N CYS A 65 -13.25 -3.53 -1.30
CA CYS A 65 -11.84 -3.65 -1.66
C CYS A 65 -11.00 -4.12 -0.47
N GLY A 66 -11.13 -3.53 0.71
CA GLY A 66 -10.27 -3.82 1.87
C GLY A 66 -10.21 -5.32 2.23
N PRO A 67 -11.35 -5.99 2.48
CA PRO A 67 -11.34 -7.42 2.74
C PRO A 67 -10.94 -8.26 1.52
N ILE A 68 -11.38 -7.90 0.31
CA ILE A 68 -11.05 -8.67 -0.91
C ILE A 68 -9.55 -8.63 -1.21
N THR A 69 -8.97 -7.43 -1.24
CA THR A 69 -7.55 -7.24 -1.50
C THR A 69 -6.74 -7.86 -0.37
N GLY A 70 -7.17 -7.73 0.89
CA GLY A 70 -6.53 -8.41 2.03
C GLY A 70 -6.48 -9.92 1.85
N MET A 71 -7.59 -10.56 1.48
CA MET A 71 -7.65 -12.00 1.25
C MET A 71 -6.79 -12.48 0.07
N ILE A 72 -6.63 -11.66 -0.96
CA ILE A 72 -5.87 -12.01 -2.18
C ILE A 72 -4.37 -11.70 -2.01
N VAL A 73 -4.04 -10.53 -1.50
CA VAL A 73 -2.67 -10.01 -1.40
C VAL A 73 -1.87 -10.75 -0.34
N GLN A 74 -2.47 -11.08 0.81
CA GLN A 74 -1.79 -11.81 1.88
C GLN A 74 -1.15 -13.13 1.41
N PRO A 75 -1.88 -14.07 0.76
CA PRO A 75 -1.29 -15.31 0.28
C PRO A 75 -0.33 -15.12 -0.90
N LEU A 76 -0.63 -14.18 -1.82
CA LEU A 76 0.23 -13.89 -2.97
C LEU A 76 1.63 -13.44 -2.55
N ILE A 77 1.69 -12.46 -1.63
CA ILE A 77 2.97 -11.94 -1.14
C ILE A 77 3.66 -12.96 -0.22
N GLY A 78 2.91 -13.77 0.53
CA GLY A 78 3.49 -14.89 1.28
C GLY A 78 4.27 -15.84 0.38
N CYS A 79 3.64 -16.33 -0.71
CA CYS A 79 4.31 -17.20 -1.66
C CYS A 79 5.44 -16.51 -2.44
N TRP A 80 5.32 -15.21 -2.72
CA TRP A 80 6.38 -14.44 -3.38
C TRP A 80 7.59 -14.26 -2.46
N SER A 81 7.36 -13.89 -1.20
CA SER A 81 8.41 -13.75 -0.18
C SER A 81 9.23 -15.04 -0.08
N ASP A 82 8.55 -16.19 0.02
CA ASP A 82 9.21 -17.50 0.13
C ASP A 82 10.07 -17.86 -1.09
N ARG A 83 9.67 -17.45 -2.30
CA ARG A 83 10.46 -17.70 -3.52
C ARG A 83 11.73 -16.85 -3.62
N TYR A 84 11.79 -15.70 -2.96
CA TYR A 84 12.98 -14.84 -2.94
C TYR A 84 13.93 -15.11 -1.76
N VAL A 85 13.57 -16.01 -0.84
CA VAL A 85 14.42 -16.45 0.28
C VAL A 85 15.59 -17.34 -0.17
N SER A 86 15.57 -17.91 -1.39
CA SER A 86 16.63 -18.79 -1.89
C SER A 86 17.92 -18.10 -2.36
N HIS A 87 18.05 -16.77 -2.30
CA HIS A 87 19.27 -16.06 -2.72
C HIS A 87 19.83 -15.15 -1.60
N SER A 88 20.39 -15.79 -0.58
CA SER A 88 21.62 -15.50 0.19
C SER A 88 22.21 -14.07 0.26
N ASN A 89 21.46 -12.97 0.12
CA ASN A 89 22.09 -11.65 0.25
C ASN A 89 21.22 -10.43 0.59
N GLY A 90 19.99 -10.56 1.12
CA GLY A 90 19.27 -9.50 1.89
C GLY A 90 19.16 -8.06 1.32
N ARG A 91 19.59 -7.81 0.08
CA ARG A 91 19.96 -6.50 -0.48
C ARG A 91 19.04 -6.06 -1.62
N SER A 92 18.09 -6.92 -1.98
CA SER A 92 17.22 -6.75 -3.16
C SER A 92 15.76 -6.44 -2.82
N ARG A 93 15.36 -6.33 -1.54
CA ARG A 93 13.96 -6.05 -1.15
C ARG A 93 13.62 -4.55 -1.11
N ALA A 94 14.62 -3.69 -0.86
CA ALA A 94 14.49 -2.23 -0.87
C ALA A 94 14.01 -1.61 -2.20
N PRO A 95 14.45 -2.04 -3.41
CA PRO A 95 13.96 -1.45 -4.66
C PRO A 95 12.46 -1.71 -4.90
N PHE A 96 11.92 -2.85 -4.46
CA PHE A 96 10.48 -3.14 -4.60
C PHE A 96 9.61 -2.22 -3.73
N LEU A 97 10.08 -1.83 -2.55
CA LEU A 97 9.39 -0.85 -1.71
C LEU A 97 9.35 0.54 -2.36
N ILE A 98 10.45 0.97 -2.98
CA ILE A 98 10.52 2.26 -3.67
C ILE A 98 9.57 2.28 -4.88
N VAL A 99 9.57 1.19 -5.67
CA VAL A 99 8.66 1.06 -6.82
C VAL A 99 7.19 1.02 -6.35
N GLY A 100 6.89 0.31 -5.26
CA GLY A 100 5.56 0.30 -4.65
C GLY A 100 5.13 1.67 -4.14
N ALA A 101 6.00 2.39 -3.44
CA ALA A 101 5.72 3.75 -2.96
C ALA A 101 5.50 4.75 -4.11
N LEU A 102 6.27 4.63 -5.20
CA LEU A 102 6.07 5.44 -6.40
C LEU A 102 4.73 5.11 -7.07
N ALA A 103 4.40 3.83 -7.21
CA ALA A 103 3.12 3.39 -7.77
C ALA A 103 1.93 3.91 -6.93
N LEU A 104 2.02 3.85 -5.60
CA LEU A 104 1.02 4.43 -4.69
C LEU A 104 0.88 5.94 -4.90
N SER A 105 2.00 6.66 -5.00
CA SER A 105 2.00 8.11 -5.23
C SER A 105 1.30 8.47 -6.55
N VAL A 106 1.58 7.72 -7.62
CA VAL A 106 0.92 7.90 -8.92
C VAL A 106 -0.58 7.62 -8.81
N CYS A 107 -0.98 6.53 -8.15
CA CYS A 107 -2.39 6.21 -7.94
C CYS A 107 -3.12 7.30 -7.14
N THR A 108 -2.50 7.86 -6.09
CA THR A 108 -3.08 8.96 -5.31
C THR A 108 -3.33 10.20 -6.16
N VAL A 109 -2.38 10.55 -7.04
CA VAL A 109 -2.56 11.67 -7.97
C VAL A 109 -3.74 11.39 -8.91
N ILE A 110 -3.82 10.20 -9.50
CA ILE A 110 -4.92 9.85 -10.42
C ILE A 110 -6.28 9.88 -9.70
N ILE A 111 -6.36 9.44 -8.45
CA ILE A 111 -7.58 9.54 -7.64
C ILE A 111 -8.01 11.01 -7.47
N GLY A 112 -7.06 11.91 -7.19
CA GLY A 112 -7.33 13.34 -7.05
C GLY A 112 -7.80 14.00 -8.35
N TYR A 113 -7.27 13.58 -9.49
CA TYR A 113 -7.63 14.08 -10.82
C TYR A 113 -8.66 13.21 -11.56
N SER A 114 -9.32 12.29 -10.87
CA SER A 114 -10.24 11.32 -11.49
C SER A 114 -11.39 11.97 -12.25
N ALA A 115 -11.86 13.15 -11.83
CA ALA A 115 -12.86 13.94 -12.55
C ALA A 115 -12.36 14.37 -13.93
N GLU A 116 -11.14 14.90 -13.99
CA GLU A 116 -10.51 15.40 -15.21
C GLU A 116 -10.11 14.24 -16.13
N VAL A 117 -9.61 13.15 -15.55
CA VAL A 117 -9.31 11.91 -16.31
C VAL A 117 -10.58 11.32 -16.91
N GLY A 118 -11.70 11.34 -16.17
CA GLY A 118 -13.01 10.95 -16.69
C GLY A 118 -13.46 11.83 -17.86
N ALA A 119 -13.34 13.15 -17.70
CA ALA A 119 -13.67 14.10 -18.76
C ALA A 119 -12.82 13.88 -20.03
N LEU A 120 -11.52 13.61 -19.88
CA LEU A 120 -10.61 13.27 -20.98
C LEU A 120 -11.00 11.96 -21.70
N LEU A 121 -11.68 11.04 -21.03
CA LEU A 121 -12.18 9.79 -21.60
C LEU A 121 -13.54 9.95 -22.33
N GLY A 122 -14.05 11.17 -22.46
CA GLY A 122 -15.28 11.49 -23.19
C GLY A 122 -16.53 11.60 -22.32
N ASP A 123 -16.35 11.78 -21.00
CA ASP A 123 -17.44 11.84 -20.03
C ASP A 123 -17.96 13.28 -19.84
N GLU A 124 -18.70 13.78 -20.84
CA GLU A 124 -19.29 15.14 -20.86
C GLU A 124 -20.70 15.20 -20.22
N GLY A 125 -21.15 14.14 -19.54
CA GLY A 125 -22.48 14.05 -18.94
C GLY A 125 -22.59 14.61 -17.51
N PRO A 126 -23.81 14.90 -17.01
CA PRO A 126 -24.04 15.42 -15.66
C PRO A 126 -23.71 14.43 -14.51
N SER A 127 -23.46 13.16 -14.84
CA SER A 127 -23.28 12.06 -13.88
C SER A 127 -21.86 11.47 -13.83
N HIS A 128 -20.87 12.08 -14.51
CA HIS A 128 -19.43 11.73 -14.49
C HIS A 128 -19.13 10.24 -14.24
N ILE A 129 -19.80 9.35 -14.98
CA ILE A 129 -19.80 7.90 -14.73
C ILE A 129 -18.42 7.29 -15.04
N GLY A 130 -17.76 7.79 -16.09
CA GLY A 130 -16.40 7.43 -16.46
C GLY A 130 -15.38 7.89 -15.41
N GLY A 131 -15.51 9.12 -14.90
CA GLY A 131 -14.67 9.61 -13.80
C GLY A 131 -14.83 8.78 -12.52
N LEU A 132 -16.07 8.40 -12.21
CA LEU A 132 -16.40 7.54 -11.08
C LEU A 132 -15.85 6.12 -11.25
N ALA A 133 -15.92 5.54 -12.46
CA ALA A 133 -15.34 4.23 -12.74
C ALA A 133 -13.81 4.25 -12.58
N VAL A 134 -13.14 5.29 -13.08
CA VAL A 134 -11.69 5.48 -12.90
C VAL A 134 -11.35 5.60 -11.41
N LEU A 135 -12.10 6.41 -10.66
CA LEU A 135 -11.91 6.56 -9.22
C LEU A 135 -11.97 5.21 -8.51
N VAL A 136 -13.02 4.41 -8.74
CA VAL A 136 -13.21 3.12 -8.08
C VAL A 136 -12.12 2.12 -8.46
N ILE A 137 -11.78 2.01 -9.75
CA ILE A 137 -10.76 1.08 -10.23
C ILE A 137 -9.39 1.43 -9.63
N ILE A 138 -9.00 2.70 -9.68
CA ILE A 138 -7.70 3.14 -9.14
C ILE A 138 -7.68 3.02 -7.62
N PHE A 139 -8.80 3.29 -6.92
CA PHE A 139 -8.92 3.07 -5.48
C PHE A 139 -8.67 1.60 -5.11
N TRP A 140 -9.24 0.65 -5.87
CA TRP A 140 -9.00 -0.78 -5.66
C TRP A 140 -7.54 -1.19 -5.92
N ILE A 141 -6.93 -0.64 -6.97
CA ILE A 141 -5.51 -0.88 -7.28
C ILE A 141 -4.62 -0.31 -6.17
N TYR A 142 -4.92 0.91 -5.71
CA TYR A 142 -4.21 1.57 -4.63
C TYR A 142 -4.27 0.73 -3.34
N ASP A 143 -5.46 0.25 -2.97
CA ASP A 143 -5.68 -0.57 -1.77
C ASP A 143 -4.91 -1.91 -1.86
N ALA A 144 -4.94 -2.57 -3.02
CA ALA A 144 -4.14 -3.77 -3.25
C ALA A 144 -2.63 -3.50 -3.14
N ALA A 145 -2.14 -2.43 -3.77
CA ALA A 145 -0.74 -2.05 -3.74
C ALA A 145 -0.27 -1.66 -2.32
N ALA A 146 -1.11 -0.97 -1.55
CA ALA A 146 -0.80 -0.57 -0.19
C ALA A 146 -0.70 -1.78 0.74
N ASN A 147 -1.59 -2.75 0.56
CA ASN A 147 -1.53 -4.04 1.25
C ASN A 147 -0.24 -4.80 0.91
N VAL A 148 0.22 -4.77 -0.36
CA VAL A 148 1.50 -5.36 -0.76
C VAL A 148 2.67 -4.68 -0.03
N VAL A 149 2.73 -3.34 -0.08
CA VAL A 149 3.80 -2.55 0.56
C VAL A 149 3.84 -2.80 2.07
N MET A 150 2.67 -2.91 2.72
CA MET A 150 2.57 -3.18 4.15
C MET A 150 3.11 -4.56 4.52
N VAL A 151 2.76 -5.61 3.76
CA VAL A 151 3.25 -6.97 3.99
C VAL A 151 4.76 -7.05 3.75
N VAL A 152 5.26 -6.46 2.67
CA VAL A 152 6.70 -6.44 2.34
C VAL A 152 7.47 -5.67 3.41
N SER A 153 6.99 -4.49 3.82
CA SER A 153 7.61 -3.70 4.89
C SER A 153 7.65 -4.49 6.20
N ARG A 154 6.56 -5.19 6.56
CA ARG A 154 6.52 -6.04 7.75
C ARG A 154 7.52 -7.18 7.67
N SER A 155 7.63 -7.86 6.53
CA SER A 155 8.61 -8.95 6.34
C SER A 155 10.05 -8.44 6.48
N ALA A 156 10.34 -7.25 5.98
CA ALA A 156 11.68 -6.65 6.04
C ALA A 156 12.05 -6.04 7.41
N LEU A 157 11.09 -5.88 8.33
CA LEU A 157 11.35 -5.46 9.72
C LEU A 157 11.61 -6.64 10.66
N VAL A 158 11.18 -7.85 10.26
CA VAL A 158 11.31 -9.07 11.07
C VAL A 158 12.59 -9.85 10.68
N ASP A 159 13.10 -9.63 9.47
CA ASP A 159 14.39 -10.13 8.98
C ASP A 159 15.56 -9.26 9.44
#